data_AF-A0A2V8HIC8-F1
#
_entry.id   AF-A0A2V8HIC8-F1
#
_cell.length_a   1.000
_cell.length_b   1.000
_cell.length_c   1.000
_cell.angle_alpha   90.00
_cell.angle_beta   90.00
_cell.angle_gamma   90.00
#
_symmetry.space_group_name_H-M   'P 1'
#
loop_
_entity.id
_entity.type
_entity.pdbx_description
1 polymer ?
#
loop_
_entity_poly.entity_id
_entity_poly.type
_entity_poly.pdbx_seq_one_letter_code
_entity_poly.pdbx_strand_id
1 'polypeptide(L)'
;MTRILPLACAAWLLALFTAAPHAQTVDQKQIHKNLSLFTTSDNCIACHNMLVTPQGEDVSIGASWRSTMMANSGRDPYWQAGVRRETIDHPTHAAAIQDECAECHMPMATQISRASGGKGEVFAHLPLNKPNDKDPLQPFAADSISCTVCHQISDERLGTRESFNGEFVMKPTPPDGTRVIFGPFQIDAGRKTIMRSVTGFVQAQGAHIQQSELCATCHTLITQAFSPTGQVIGSIVEQANFQEWQHSDYSKGDAPQSCQSCHMPEVRGATRVASVLGDFRDGLHRHLFVGGNAFVVRMLNRYRADLGSTAQSSEFEATAKATIRQLQEARAARGCT
;
A
#
# COMPACT_ATOMS: atom_id res chain seq x y z
N MET A 1 35.13 -53.48 -3.83
CA MET A 1 35.19 -52.27 -4.69
C MET A 1 34.61 -52.68 -6.05
N THR A 2 33.58 -52.11 -6.66
CA THR A 2 32.90 -50.80 -6.55
C THR A 2 31.67 -50.90 -7.47
N ARG A 3 30.44 -50.98 -6.95
CA ARG A 3 29.18 -50.80 -7.71
C ARG A 3 28.06 -50.29 -6.81
N ILE A 4 28.19 -49.08 -6.27
CA ILE A 4 27.10 -48.42 -5.51
C ILE A 4 26.83 -46.99 -6.02
N LEU A 5 27.55 -46.51 -7.06
CA LEU A 5 27.53 -45.09 -7.40
C LEU A 5 26.38 -44.55 -8.30
N PRO A 6 25.50 -45.31 -8.99
CA PRO A 6 24.49 -44.67 -9.86
C PRO A 6 23.15 -44.37 -9.17
N LEU A 7 22.88 -44.94 -7.98
CA LEU A 7 21.57 -44.79 -7.31
C LEU A 7 21.43 -43.48 -6.50
N ALA A 8 22.55 -42.86 -6.09
CA ALA A 8 22.52 -41.63 -5.30
C ALA A 8 22.16 -40.38 -6.14
N CYS A 9 22.52 -40.35 -7.44
CA CYS A 9 22.22 -39.21 -8.31
C CYS A 9 20.75 -39.15 -8.76
N ALA A 10 20.06 -40.29 -8.88
CA ALA A 10 18.65 -40.32 -9.25
C ALA A 10 17.73 -39.80 -8.11
N ALA A 11 18.08 -40.08 -6.86
CA ALA A 11 17.33 -39.59 -5.70
C ALA A 11 17.45 -38.06 -5.51
N TRP A 12 18.60 -37.48 -5.85
CA TRP A 12 18.81 -36.03 -5.79
C TRP A 12 18.06 -35.26 -6.88
N LEU A 13 17.89 -35.85 -8.07
CA LEU A 13 17.12 -35.23 -9.15
C LEU A 13 15.59 -35.29 -8.89
N LEU A 14 15.09 -36.28 -8.15
CA LEU A 14 13.67 -36.36 -7.77
C LEU A 14 13.30 -35.44 -6.59
N ALA A 15 14.22 -35.14 -5.68
CA ALA A 15 13.97 -34.25 -4.54
C ALA A 15 13.87 -32.76 -4.92
N LEU A 16 14.37 -32.37 -6.11
CA LEU A 16 14.29 -31.00 -6.62
C LEU A 16 12.95 -30.67 -7.30
N PHE A 17 12.08 -31.65 -7.55
CA PHE A 17 10.80 -31.45 -8.23
C PHE A 17 9.55 -31.47 -7.33
N THR A 18 9.69 -31.72 -6.02
CA THR A 18 8.51 -31.87 -5.12
C THR A 18 8.16 -30.65 -4.29
N ALA A 19 8.94 -29.58 -4.34
CA ALA A 19 8.61 -28.31 -3.68
C ALA A 19 8.07 -27.28 -4.68
N ALA A 20 7.10 -27.67 -5.50
CA ALA A 20 6.24 -26.66 -6.12
C ALA A 20 5.44 -26.02 -4.98
N PRO A 21 5.50 -24.69 -4.77
CA PRO A 21 4.63 -24.03 -3.81
C PRO A 21 3.20 -24.37 -4.23
N HIS A 22 2.50 -25.14 -3.40
CA HIS A 22 1.09 -25.38 -3.60
C HIS A 22 0.40 -24.04 -3.42
N ALA A 23 -0.06 -23.44 -4.51
CA ALA A 23 -0.98 -22.32 -4.48
C ALA A 23 -2.12 -22.67 -3.52
N GLN A 24 -2.51 -21.73 -2.67
CA GLN A 24 -3.53 -22.02 -1.68
C GLN A 24 -4.85 -22.39 -2.37
N THR A 25 -5.49 -23.47 -1.93
CA THR A 25 -6.83 -23.84 -2.40
C THR A 25 -7.87 -22.99 -1.67
N VAL A 26 -7.95 -21.71 -1.99
CA VAL A 26 -9.05 -20.83 -1.52
C VAL A 26 -10.23 -21.03 -2.47
N ASP A 27 -11.45 -21.08 -1.90
CA ASP A 27 -12.67 -21.16 -2.70
C ASP A 27 -12.83 -19.89 -3.54
N GLN A 28 -12.70 -20.05 -4.86
CA GLN A 28 -12.87 -18.97 -5.84
C GLN A 28 -14.22 -18.26 -5.69
N LYS A 29 -15.26 -18.97 -5.22
CA LYS A 29 -16.57 -18.35 -4.94
C LYS A 29 -16.51 -17.37 -3.77
N GLN A 30 -15.71 -17.64 -2.74
CA GLN A 30 -15.50 -16.71 -1.63
C GLN A 30 -14.68 -15.50 -2.08
N ILE A 31 -13.62 -15.72 -2.87
CA ILE A 31 -12.86 -14.63 -3.48
C ILE A 31 -13.78 -13.69 -4.25
N HIS A 32 -14.57 -14.22 -5.19
CA HIS A 32 -15.52 -13.43 -5.98
C HIS A 32 -16.52 -12.65 -5.11
N LYS A 33 -17.02 -13.24 -4.03
CA LYS A 33 -17.92 -12.58 -3.08
C LYS A 33 -17.24 -11.41 -2.36
N ASN A 34 -15.95 -11.54 -2.05
CA ASN A 34 -15.19 -10.57 -1.29
C ASN A 34 -14.48 -9.51 -2.14
N LEU A 35 -14.47 -9.63 -3.49
CA LEU A 35 -13.89 -8.60 -4.37
C LEU A 35 -14.46 -7.20 -4.12
N SER A 36 -15.73 -7.10 -3.69
CA SER A 36 -16.36 -5.81 -3.39
C SER A 36 -15.84 -5.12 -2.12
N LEU A 37 -14.97 -5.75 -1.33
CA LEU A 37 -14.37 -5.11 -0.14
C LEU A 37 -13.54 -3.87 -0.52
N PHE A 38 -12.97 -3.87 -1.73
CA PHE A 38 -12.18 -2.77 -2.24
C PHE A 38 -12.62 -2.40 -3.66
N THR A 39 -12.13 -1.27 -4.15
CA THR A 39 -12.10 -0.98 -5.57
C THR A 39 -10.73 -0.45 -5.94
N THR A 40 -10.32 -0.68 -7.18
CA THR A 40 -9.14 -0.03 -7.74
C THR A 40 -9.35 1.48 -7.89
N SER A 41 -8.24 2.21 -8.01
CA SER A 41 -8.12 3.66 -8.02
C SER A 41 -8.89 4.33 -9.15
N ASP A 42 -9.11 3.65 -10.27
CA ASP A 42 -9.87 4.15 -11.42
C ASP A 42 -11.28 4.65 -11.05
N ASN A 43 -11.96 3.97 -10.12
CA ASN A 43 -13.26 4.39 -9.59
C ASN A 43 -13.20 5.70 -8.79
N CYS A 44 -12.04 6.05 -8.22
CA CYS A 44 -11.84 7.29 -7.47
C CYS A 44 -11.32 8.41 -8.39
N ILE A 45 -10.37 8.09 -9.25
CA ILE A 45 -9.62 9.04 -10.09
C ILE A 45 -10.53 9.79 -11.06
N ALA A 46 -11.63 9.18 -11.51
CA ALA A 46 -12.62 9.82 -12.37
C ALA A 46 -13.14 11.16 -11.80
N CYS A 47 -13.30 11.25 -10.48
CA CYS A 47 -13.78 12.45 -9.79
C CYS A 47 -12.66 13.20 -9.03
N HIS A 48 -11.55 12.54 -8.71
CA HIS A 48 -10.47 13.09 -7.89
C HIS A 48 -9.24 13.56 -8.69
N ASN A 49 -9.39 13.70 -10.01
CA ASN A 49 -8.46 14.40 -10.91
C ASN A 49 -9.05 15.69 -11.48
N MET A 50 -8.27 16.42 -12.28
CA MET A 50 -8.63 17.72 -12.85
C MET A 50 -8.90 18.77 -11.76
N LEU A 51 -8.12 18.70 -10.68
CA LEU A 51 -8.20 19.63 -9.56
C LEU A 51 -7.11 20.67 -9.74
N VAL A 52 -7.51 21.94 -9.80
CA VAL A 52 -6.59 23.06 -10.02
C VAL A 52 -6.83 24.10 -8.93
N THR A 53 -5.75 24.61 -8.34
CA THR A 53 -5.83 25.70 -7.35
C THR A 53 -6.24 27.01 -8.02
N PRO A 54 -6.65 28.05 -7.26
CA PRO A 54 -6.90 29.37 -7.83
C PRO A 54 -5.69 29.98 -8.57
N GLN A 55 -4.47 29.51 -8.26
CA GLN A 55 -3.22 29.95 -8.90
C GLN A 55 -2.86 29.13 -10.15
N GLY A 56 -3.70 28.18 -10.57
CA GLY A 56 -3.48 27.38 -11.77
C GLY A 56 -2.59 26.15 -11.55
N GLU A 57 -2.30 25.79 -10.31
CA GLU A 57 -1.51 24.61 -9.99
C GLU A 57 -2.36 23.33 -10.03
N ASP A 58 -1.89 22.29 -10.73
CA ASP A 58 -2.53 20.97 -10.72
C ASP A 58 -2.27 20.24 -9.38
N VAL A 59 -3.36 19.92 -8.70
CA VAL A 59 -3.41 19.25 -7.40
C VAL A 59 -4.30 18.00 -7.46
N SER A 60 -4.43 17.43 -8.67
CA SER A 60 -5.12 16.18 -8.93
C SER A 60 -4.57 15.06 -8.04
N ILE A 61 -5.46 14.45 -7.26
CA ILE A 61 -5.12 13.46 -6.23
C ILE A 61 -4.61 12.18 -6.90
N GLY A 62 -5.34 11.68 -7.90
CA GLY A 62 -4.97 10.47 -8.63
C GLY A 62 -3.64 10.59 -9.37
N ALA A 63 -3.44 11.71 -10.07
CA ALA A 63 -2.20 12.02 -10.77
C ALA A 63 -1.01 12.11 -9.81
N SER A 64 -1.20 12.72 -8.64
CA SER A 64 -0.15 12.80 -7.60
C SER A 64 0.18 11.43 -7.01
N TRP A 65 -0.84 10.62 -6.71
CA TRP A 65 -0.68 9.32 -6.04
C TRP A 65 -0.05 8.26 -6.95
N ARG A 66 -0.46 8.17 -8.22
CA ARG A 66 -0.06 7.05 -9.09
C ARG A 66 1.45 6.94 -9.35
N SER A 67 2.18 8.04 -9.22
CA SER A 67 3.64 8.11 -9.38
C SER A 67 4.42 7.88 -8.08
N THR A 68 3.74 7.62 -6.96
CA THR A 68 4.37 7.41 -5.65
C THR A 68 4.77 5.96 -5.44
N MET A 69 5.60 5.72 -4.42
CA MET A 69 5.92 4.35 -4.00
C MET A 69 4.68 3.59 -3.48
N MET A 70 3.65 4.28 -2.98
CA MET A 70 2.42 3.62 -2.50
C MET A 70 1.66 2.94 -3.64
N ALA A 71 1.47 3.64 -4.76
CA ALA A 71 0.84 3.10 -5.97
C ALA A 71 1.70 2.05 -6.69
N ASN A 72 2.99 1.96 -6.35
CA ASN A 72 3.96 1.08 -7.02
C ASN A 72 4.63 0.10 -6.05
N SER A 73 4.11 -0.09 -4.83
CA SER A 73 4.77 -0.89 -3.80
C SER A 73 4.84 -2.37 -4.18
N GLY A 74 3.81 -2.90 -4.83
CA GLY A 74 3.83 -4.24 -5.42
C GLY A 74 4.67 -4.36 -6.70
N ARG A 75 5.03 -3.23 -7.33
CA ARG A 75 5.85 -3.16 -8.56
C ARG A 75 7.34 -2.96 -8.30
N ASP A 76 7.74 -2.70 -7.06
CA ASP A 76 9.14 -2.46 -6.71
C ASP A 76 9.97 -3.75 -6.88
N PRO A 77 10.88 -3.83 -7.87
CA PRO A 77 11.70 -5.01 -8.10
C PRO A 77 12.67 -5.29 -6.95
N TYR A 78 13.08 -4.26 -6.18
CA TYR A 78 13.93 -4.47 -5.01
C TYR A 78 13.17 -5.22 -3.92
N TRP A 79 11.97 -4.77 -3.59
CA TRP A 79 11.07 -5.46 -2.67
C TRP A 79 10.74 -6.88 -3.15
N GLN A 80 10.34 -7.06 -4.41
CA GLN A 80 10.03 -8.40 -4.96
C GLN A 80 11.22 -9.36 -4.83
N ALA A 81 12.45 -8.87 -5.07
CA ALA A 81 13.66 -9.65 -4.88
C ALA A 81 13.91 -10.00 -3.41
N GLY A 82 13.63 -9.08 -2.47
CA GLY A 82 13.68 -9.31 -1.03
C GLY A 82 12.74 -10.43 -0.60
N VAL A 83 11.44 -10.35 -0.95
CA VAL A 83 10.47 -11.43 -0.67
C VAL A 83 10.93 -12.74 -1.29
N ARG A 84 11.46 -12.71 -2.52
CA ARG A 84 11.94 -13.92 -3.20
C ARG A 84 13.14 -14.53 -2.48
N ARG A 85 14.04 -13.70 -1.95
CA ARG A 85 15.18 -14.18 -1.18
C ARG A 85 14.73 -14.87 0.11
N GLU A 86 13.87 -14.23 0.88
CA GLU A 86 13.35 -14.80 2.13
C GLU A 86 12.61 -16.12 1.91
N THR A 87 11.80 -16.21 0.86
CA THR A 87 11.10 -17.46 0.52
C THR A 87 12.02 -18.58 0.01
N ILE A 88 13.20 -18.25 -0.56
CA ILE A 88 14.22 -19.24 -0.94
C ILE A 88 14.99 -19.72 0.29
N ASP A 89 15.36 -18.80 1.19
CA ASP A 89 16.14 -19.12 2.39
C ASP A 89 15.28 -19.85 3.43
N HIS A 90 13.97 -19.60 3.45
CA HIS A 90 13.01 -20.20 4.37
C HIS A 90 11.81 -20.87 3.64
N PRO A 91 12.05 -21.94 2.85
CA PRO A 91 11.03 -22.52 1.97
C PRO A 91 9.81 -23.08 2.72
N THR A 92 9.98 -23.57 3.94
CA THR A 92 8.87 -24.06 4.79
C THR A 92 7.97 -22.94 5.31
N HIS A 93 8.40 -21.68 5.22
CA HIS A 93 7.65 -20.49 5.64
C HIS A 93 7.23 -19.60 4.47
N ALA A 94 7.43 -20.05 3.23
CA ALA A 94 7.24 -19.20 2.05
C ALA A 94 5.83 -18.58 1.95
N ALA A 95 4.79 -19.29 2.39
CA ALA A 95 3.43 -18.77 2.43
C ALA A 95 3.19 -17.75 3.55
N ALA A 96 3.87 -17.89 4.70
CA ALA A 96 3.77 -16.92 5.80
C ALA A 96 4.54 -15.63 5.47
N ILE A 97 5.72 -15.76 4.86
CA ILE A 97 6.53 -14.62 4.40
C ILE A 97 5.76 -13.81 3.35
N GLN A 98 5.18 -14.47 2.35
CA GLN A 98 4.38 -13.76 1.35
C GLN A 98 3.16 -13.06 1.96
N ASP A 99 2.45 -13.70 2.91
CA ASP A 99 1.31 -13.09 3.61
C ASP A 99 1.71 -11.80 4.33
N GLU A 100 2.79 -11.84 5.11
CA GLU A 100 3.27 -10.69 5.87
C GLU A 100 3.76 -9.55 4.96
N CYS A 101 4.54 -9.87 3.92
CA CYS A 101 5.03 -8.84 2.99
C CYS A 101 3.90 -8.23 2.14
N ALA A 102 2.93 -9.04 1.73
CA ALA A 102 1.80 -8.60 0.92
C ALA A 102 0.81 -7.75 1.71
N GLU A 103 0.77 -7.86 3.05
CA GLU A 103 -0.10 -7.04 3.90
C GLU A 103 0.15 -5.54 3.71
N CYS A 104 1.42 -5.13 3.63
CA CYS A 104 1.77 -3.71 3.41
C CYS A 104 1.93 -3.34 1.92
N HIS A 105 2.34 -4.26 1.05
CA HIS A 105 2.67 -3.94 -0.36
C HIS A 105 1.58 -4.30 -1.37
N MET A 106 0.65 -5.19 -1.03
CA MET A 106 -0.51 -5.58 -1.84
C MET A 106 -1.78 -5.67 -0.96
N PRO A 107 -2.05 -4.67 -0.10
CA PRO A 107 -3.04 -4.77 0.99
C PRO A 107 -4.43 -5.17 0.53
N MET A 108 -4.92 -4.65 -0.60
CA MET A 108 -6.26 -4.96 -1.07
C MET A 108 -6.41 -6.44 -1.44
N ALA A 109 -5.45 -7.01 -2.18
CA ALA A 109 -5.46 -8.42 -2.53
C ALA A 109 -5.34 -9.30 -1.29
N THR A 110 -4.44 -8.95 -0.37
CA THR A 110 -4.24 -9.67 0.89
C THR A 110 -5.50 -9.69 1.75
N GLN A 111 -6.14 -8.54 1.93
CA GLN A 111 -7.36 -8.42 2.73
C GLN A 111 -8.55 -9.17 2.10
N ILE A 112 -8.67 -9.17 0.77
CA ILE A 112 -9.68 -9.99 0.08
C ILE A 112 -9.40 -11.49 0.26
N SER A 113 -8.14 -11.91 0.15
CA SER A 113 -7.74 -13.31 0.40
C SER A 113 -8.04 -13.73 1.83
N ARG A 114 -7.67 -12.91 2.83
CA ARG A 114 -7.93 -13.16 4.26
C ARG A 114 -9.43 -13.24 4.57
N ALA A 115 -10.22 -12.33 4.03
CA ALA A 115 -11.69 -12.39 4.14
C ALA A 115 -12.29 -13.65 3.50
N SER A 116 -11.56 -14.28 2.57
CA SER A 116 -11.94 -15.52 1.89
C SER A 116 -11.35 -16.78 2.54
N GLY A 117 -10.66 -16.64 3.68
CA GLY A 117 -10.03 -17.74 4.42
C GLY A 117 -8.63 -18.14 3.91
N GLY A 118 -8.04 -17.34 3.03
CA GLY A 118 -6.68 -17.49 2.51
C GLY A 118 -5.66 -16.59 3.20
N LYS A 119 -4.47 -16.53 2.59
CA LYS A 119 -3.37 -15.63 2.92
C LYS A 119 -3.06 -14.71 1.73
N GLY A 120 -2.32 -13.64 1.95
CA GLY A 120 -1.68 -12.87 0.89
C GLY A 120 -0.69 -13.72 0.11
N GLU A 121 -0.69 -13.57 -1.21
CA GLU A 121 0.27 -14.21 -2.11
C GLU A 121 0.95 -13.12 -2.94
N VAL A 122 2.29 -13.08 -2.98
CA VAL A 122 2.99 -12.07 -3.78
C VAL A 122 3.18 -12.57 -5.20
N PHE A 123 3.77 -13.77 -5.35
CA PHE A 123 4.19 -14.27 -6.65
C PHE A 123 3.04 -14.75 -7.52
N ALA A 124 1.88 -15.07 -6.93
CA ALA A 124 0.70 -15.50 -7.67
C ALA A 124 0.15 -14.40 -8.59
N HIS A 125 0.34 -13.13 -8.21
CA HIS A 125 -0.16 -11.97 -8.96
C HIS A 125 0.84 -11.46 -10.02
N LEU A 126 2.09 -11.92 -9.99
CA LEU A 126 3.13 -11.43 -10.90
C LEU A 126 3.11 -12.19 -12.25
N PRO A 127 3.48 -11.51 -13.36
CA PRO A 127 3.89 -10.11 -13.45
C PRO A 127 2.70 -9.14 -13.55
N LEU A 128 2.83 -7.94 -12.98
CA LEU A 128 1.76 -6.92 -12.93
C LEU A 128 1.64 -6.08 -14.21
N ASN A 129 2.55 -6.25 -15.18
CA ASN A 129 2.51 -5.56 -16.47
C ASN A 129 1.64 -6.26 -17.51
N LYS A 130 1.07 -7.42 -17.18
CA LYS A 130 0.22 -8.20 -18.07
C LYS A 130 -1.03 -8.64 -17.30
N PRO A 131 -2.23 -8.23 -17.76
CA PRO A 131 -3.47 -8.74 -17.20
C PRO A 131 -3.51 -10.27 -17.26
N ASN A 132 -3.98 -10.87 -16.17
CA ASN A 132 -4.24 -12.29 -16.04
C ASN A 132 -5.71 -12.51 -15.67
N ASP A 133 -6.56 -12.79 -16.66
CA ASP A 133 -8.00 -12.99 -16.45
C ASP A 133 -8.33 -14.18 -15.53
N LYS A 134 -7.36 -15.05 -15.25
CA LYS A 134 -7.52 -16.17 -14.31
C LYS A 134 -7.24 -15.78 -12.86
N ASP A 135 -6.70 -14.59 -12.63
CA ASP A 135 -6.41 -14.05 -11.31
C ASP A 135 -7.27 -12.80 -11.05
N PRO A 136 -8.44 -12.97 -10.42
CA PRO A 136 -9.34 -11.85 -10.14
C PRO A 136 -8.76 -10.86 -9.10
N LEU A 137 -7.70 -11.24 -8.36
CA LEU A 137 -7.04 -10.37 -7.39
C LEU A 137 -5.93 -9.53 -8.01
N GLN A 138 -5.43 -9.90 -9.20
CA GLN A 138 -4.32 -9.21 -9.85
C GLN A 138 -4.53 -7.69 -9.98
N PRO A 139 -5.72 -7.17 -10.36
CA PRO A 139 -5.92 -5.73 -10.43
C PRO A 139 -5.73 -5.03 -9.07
N PHE A 140 -6.14 -5.67 -7.98
CA PHE A 140 -5.99 -5.14 -6.62
C PHE A 140 -4.54 -5.21 -6.13
N ALA A 141 -3.84 -6.30 -6.44
CA ALA A 141 -2.41 -6.43 -6.18
C ALA A 141 -1.60 -5.39 -6.99
N ALA A 142 -1.98 -5.18 -8.25
CA ALA A 142 -1.37 -4.19 -9.12
C ALA A 142 -1.62 -2.77 -8.61
N ASP A 143 -2.82 -2.43 -8.17
CA ASP A 143 -3.13 -1.08 -7.68
C ASP A 143 -2.51 -0.79 -6.28
N SER A 144 -1.94 -1.81 -5.63
CA SER A 144 -1.03 -1.69 -4.47
C SER A 144 -1.70 -0.95 -3.28
N ILE A 145 -1.00 -0.01 -2.63
CA ILE A 145 -1.57 0.82 -1.55
C ILE A 145 -2.41 1.93 -2.18
N SER A 146 -3.71 1.67 -2.35
CA SER A 146 -4.65 2.51 -3.09
C SER A 146 -5.64 3.27 -2.19
N CYS A 147 -6.51 4.07 -2.81
CA CYS A 147 -7.47 4.96 -2.16
C CYS A 147 -8.31 4.23 -1.11
N THR A 148 -8.88 3.08 -1.47
CA THR A 148 -9.75 2.31 -0.57
C THR A 148 -9.02 1.52 0.50
N VAL A 149 -7.68 1.52 0.51
CA VAL A 149 -6.91 1.00 1.65
C VAL A 149 -6.95 2.05 2.74
N CYS A 150 -6.24 3.16 2.55
CA CYS A 150 -6.07 4.18 3.59
C CYS A 150 -7.40 4.79 4.02
N HIS A 151 -8.32 5.05 3.08
CA HIS A 151 -9.59 5.66 3.42
C HIS A 151 -10.59 4.70 4.08
N GLN A 152 -10.37 3.37 4.12
CA GLN A 152 -11.24 2.45 4.86
C GLN A 152 -10.75 2.14 6.28
N ILE A 153 -9.50 2.48 6.60
CA ILE A 153 -8.92 2.27 7.94
C ILE A 153 -9.75 3.06 8.96
N SER A 154 -10.26 2.37 9.99
CA SER A 154 -10.97 2.98 11.12
C SER A 154 -9.99 3.54 12.15
N ASP A 155 -10.54 4.25 13.13
CA ASP A 155 -9.83 4.79 14.29
C ASP A 155 -9.45 3.72 15.33
N GLU A 156 -9.82 2.46 15.11
CA GLU A 156 -9.65 1.40 16.10
C GLU A 156 -8.19 0.93 16.16
N ARG A 157 -7.61 1.01 17.37
CA ARG A 157 -6.28 0.49 17.73
C ARG A 157 -5.12 1.18 17.01
N LEU A 158 -5.35 2.30 16.32
CA LEU A 158 -4.27 3.00 15.63
C LEU A 158 -3.18 3.46 16.60
N GLY A 159 -1.92 3.31 16.20
CA GLY A 159 -0.76 3.64 17.03
C GLY A 159 -0.42 2.60 18.09
N THR A 160 -1.16 1.50 18.19
CA THR A 160 -0.86 0.38 19.09
C THR A 160 -0.35 -0.84 18.35
N ARG A 161 0.25 -1.79 19.08
CA ARG A 161 0.88 -3.00 18.52
C ARG A 161 -0.07 -3.81 17.64
N GLU A 162 -1.34 -3.81 18.00
CA GLU A 162 -2.43 -4.53 17.33
C GLU A 162 -2.79 -3.98 15.94
N SER A 163 -2.30 -2.78 15.59
CA SER A 163 -2.51 -2.18 14.26
C SER A 163 -1.28 -2.22 13.36
N PHE A 164 -0.12 -2.55 13.90
CA PHE A 164 1.16 -2.63 13.17
C PHE A 164 1.21 -3.86 12.27
N ASN A 165 2.25 -3.97 11.43
CA ASN A 165 2.36 -5.01 10.40
C ASN A 165 1.16 -5.05 9.43
N GLY A 166 0.49 -3.91 9.25
CA GLY A 166 -0.69 -3.74 8.39
C GLY A 166 -1.99 -4.33 8.97
N GLU A 167 -2.04 -4.67 10.25
CA GLU A 167 -3.24 -5.22 10.93
C GLU A 167 -4.30 -4.15 11.29
N PHE A 168 -4.54 -3.22 10.36
CA PHE A 168 -5.54 -2.17 10.51
C PHE A 168 -6.97 -2.73 10.53
N VAL A 169 -7.89 -1.98 11.14
CA VAL A 169 -9.31 -2.35 11.19
C VAL A 169 -10.09 -1.60 10.12
N MET A 170 -10.98 -2.30 9.40
CA MET A 170 -12.00 -1.69 8.56
C MET A 170 -13.37 -1.83 9.23
N LYS A 171 -14.26 -0.87 9.03
CA LYS A 171 -15.64 -1.01 9.51
C LYS A 171 -16.33 -2.18 8.76
N PRO A 172 -17.18 -2.98 9.43
CA PRO A 172 -17.90 -4.07 8.78
C PRO A 172 -18.75 -3.57 7.61
N THR A 173 -18.86 -4.38 6.56
CA THR A 173 -19.78 -4.09 5.44
C THR A 173 -21.24 -4.28 5.91
N PRO A 174 -22.09 -3.25 5.87
CA PRO A 174 -23.51 -3.36 6.20
C PRO A 174 -24.28 -4.27 5.22
N PRO A 175 -25.49 -4.73 5.58
CA PRO A 175 -26.30 -5.59 4.72
C PRO A 175 -26.65 -5.01 3.34
N ASP A 176 -26.70 -3.67 3.22
CA ASP A 176 -26.96 -2.99 1.96
C ASP A 176 -25.71 -2.88 1.06
N GLY A 177 -24.58 -3.45 1.49
CA GLY A 177 -23.32 -3.48 0.77
C GLY A 177 -22.55 -2.16 0.76
N THR A 178 -23.04 -1.11 1.44
CA THR A 178 -22.42 0.22 1.41
C THR A 178 -21.24 0.31 2.36
N ARG A 179 -20.03 0.51 1.84
CA ARG A 179 -18.83 0.62 2.69
C ARG A 179 -18.55 2.07 3.08
N VAL A 180 -17.96 2.27 4.25
CA VAL A 180 -17.58 3.59 4.73
C VAL A 180 -16.15 3.90 4.33
N ILE A 181 -15.91 5.13 3.89
CA ILE A 181 -14.58 5.71 3.71
C ILE A 181 -14.45 7.01 4.47
N PHE A 182 -13.29 7.25 5.06
CA PHE A 182 -13.02 8.38 5.94
C PHE A 182 -12.27 9.48 5.22
N GLY A 183 -12.67 10.72 5.40
CA GLY A 183 -11.92 11.90 4.99
C GLY A 183 -11.95 12.98 6.08
N PRO A 184 -11.15 14.05 5.95
CA PRO A 184 -11.08 15.08 6.98
C PRO A 184 -12.30 16.01 6.97
N PHE A 185 -13.12 15.97 5.91
CA PHE A 185 -14.21 16.90 5.68
C PHE A 185 -15.58 16.29 5.95
N GLN A 186 -16.49 17.11 6.46
CA GLN A 186 -17.92 16.82 6.42
C GLN A 186 -18.44 16.94 4.98
N ILE A 187 -19.27 15.98 4.57
CA ILE A 187 -19.88 15.91 3.24
C ILE A 187 -21.40 15.94 3.42
N ASP A 188 -22.09 16.74 2.61
CA ASP A 188 -23.55 16.79 2.59
C ASP A 188 -24.18 15.52 2.00
N ALA A 189 -25.48 15.36 2.21
CA ALA A 189 -26.22 14.18 1.77
C ALA A 189 -26.20 13.98 0.24
N GLY A 190 -26.27 15.05 -0.55
CA GLY A 190 -26.31 14.96 -2.01
C GLY A 190 -25.01 14.40 -2.58
N ARG A 191 -23.87 14.90 -2.11
CA ARG A 191 -22.54 14.41 -2.53
C ARG A 191 -22.23 13.02 -2.01
N LYS A 192 -22.74 12.65 -0.83
CA LYS A 192 -22.71 11.26 -0.35
C LYS A 192 -23.46 10.32 -1.28
N THR A 193 -24.64 10.72 -1.75
CA THR A 193 -25.43 9.93 -2.71
C THR A 193 -24.70 9.74 -4.04
N ILE A 194 -24.06 10.78 -4.58
CA ILE A 194 -23.28 10.70 -5.83
C ILE A 194 -22.12 9.71 -5.69
N MET A 195 -21.32 9.81 -4.62
CA MET A 195 -20.18 8.91 -4.44
C MET A 195 -20.65 7.46 -4.26
N ARG A 196 -21.72 7.25 -3.50
CA ARG A 196 -22.31 5.92 -3.30
C ARG A 196 -22.80 5.32 -4.61
N SER A 197 -23.47 6.08 -5.46
CA SER A 197 -24.04 5.54 -6.71
C SER A 197 -22.98 5.14 -7.73
N VAL A 198 -21.78 5.73 -7.67
CA VAL A 198 -20.68 5.43 -8.60
C VAL A 198 -19.74 4.36 -8.02
N THR A 199 -19.41 4.45 -6.73
CA THR A 199 -18.33 3.64 -6.14
C THR A 199 -18.81 2.59 -5.15
N GLY A 200 -20.05 2.69 -4.65
CA GLY A 200 -20.56 1.87 -3.55
C GLY A 200 -20.04 2.27 -2.17
N PHE A 201 -19.29 3.37 -2.07
CA PHE A 201 -18.77 3.90 -0.80
C PHE A 201 -19.51 5.16 -0.35
N VAL A 202 -19.63 5.35 0.96
CA VAL A 202 -20.17 6.57 1.58
C VAL A 202 -19.09 7.22 2.43
N GLN A 203 -18.92 8.53 2.25
CA GLN A 203 -17.96 9.32 3.01
C GLN A 203 -18.44 9.54 4.45
N ALA A 204 -17.53 9.39 5.40
CA ALA A 204 -17.66 9.84 6.78
C ALA A 204 -16.49 10.78 7.11
N GLN A 205 -16.74 11.78 7.96
CA GLN A 205 -15.61 12.54 8.52
C GLN A 205 -14.89 11.64 9.54
N GLY A 206 -13.56 11.57 9.45
CA GLY A 206 -12.71 10.89 10.42
C GLY A 206 -11.42 11.69 10.64
N ALA A 207 -11.19 12.16 11.86
CA ALA A 207 -9.99 12.95 12.18
C ALA A 207 -8.71 12.12 12.17
N HIS A 208 -8.82 10.80 12.40
CA HIS A 208 -7.69 9.87 12.40
C HIS A 208 -6.97 9.78 11.05
N ILE A 209 -7.63 10.14 9.95
CA ILE A 209 -7.00 10.16 8.61
C ILE A 209 -5.84 11.18 8.52
N GLN A 210 -5.81 12.15 9.44
CA GLN A 210 -4.78 13.19 9.52
C GLN A 210 -3.73 12.92 10.62
N GLN A 211 -3.80 11.76 11.28
CA GLN A 211 -2.92 11.37 12.39
C GLN A 211 -1.81 10.42 11.93
N SER A 212 -0.61 10.56 12.49
CA SER A 212 0.55 9.72 12.16
C SER A 212 0.30 8.23 12.42
N GLU A 213 -0.58 7.93 13.36
CA GLU A 213 -1.01 6.59 13.76
C GLU A 213 -1.65 5.80 12.61
N LEU A 214 -2.24 6.48 11.62
CA LEU A 214 -2.70 5.86 10.37
C LEU A 214 -1.51 5.24 9.60
N CYS A 215 -0.43 6.02 9.45
CA CYS A 215 0.78 5.60 8.75
C CYS A 215 1.53 4.50 9.52
N ALA A 216 1.42 4.50 10.85
CA ALA A 216 2.05 3.52 11.73
C ALA A 216 1.63 2.07 11.44
N THR A 217 0.44 1.88 10.85
CA THR A 217 -0.07 0.55 10.47
C THR A 217 0.91 -0.19 9.57
N CYS A 218 1.44 0.48 8.54
CA CYS A 218 2.39 -0.10 7.60
C CYS A 218 3.84 0.31 7.89
N HIS A 219 4.07 1.45 8.55
CA HIS A 219 5.41 1.96 8.89
C HIS A 219 5.90 1.54 10.29
N THR A 220 5.38 0.43 10.80
CA THR A 220 5.95 -0.34 11.91
C THR A 220 5.88 -1.82 11.56
N LEU A 221 7.04 -2.46 11.41
CA LEU A 221 7.14 -3.88 11.09
C LEU A 221 7.96 -4.59 12.17
N ILE A 222 7.27 -5.44 12.92
CA ILE A 222 7.89 -6.30 13.94
C ILE A 222 7.54 -7.74 13.59
N THR A 223 8.49 -8.43 12.94
CA THR A 223 8.31 -9.76 12.35
C THR A 223 9.05 -10.83 13.15
N GLN A 224 8.80 -12.10 12.83
CA GLN A 224 9.48 -13.26 13.40
C GLN A 224 10.82 -13.51 12.69
N ALA A 225 11.86 -13.81 13.46
CA ALA A 225 13.12 -14.30 12.91
C ALA A 225 13.11 -15.83 12.86
N PHE A 226 13.57 -16.39 11.75
CA PHE A 226 13.67 -17.84 11.55
C PHE A 226 15.13 -18.32 11.62
N SER A 227 15.34 -19.48 12.23
CA SER A 227 16.63 -20.19 12.15
C SER A 227 16.86 -20.76 10.74
N PRO A 228 18.07 -21.23 10.41
CA PRO A 228 18.32 -22.00 9.18
C PRO A 228 17.48 -23.29 9.06
N THR A 229 16.94 -23.79 10.18
CA THR A 229 16.04 -24.95 10.21
C THR A 229 14.56 -24.57 10.19
N GLY A 230 14.24 -23.29 10.05
CA GLY A 230 12.86 -22.79 10.01
C GLY A 230 12.18 -22.73 11.37
N GLN A 231 12.90 -22.71 12.48
CA GLN A 231 12.28 -22.48 13.80
C GLN A 231 12.19 -20.99 14.08
N VAL A 232 11.10 -20.54 14.70
CA VAL A 232 11.01 -19.17 15.22
C VAL A 232 11.99 -19.03 16.38
N ILE A 233 12.96 -18.13 16.24
CA ILE A 233 14.02 -17.90 17.25
C ILE A 233 13.88 -16.56 17.96
N GLY A 234 12.90 -15.75 17.58
CA GLY A 234 12.61 -14.48 18.22
C GLY A 234 11.78 -13.57 17.34
N SER A 235 11.69 -12.31 17.75
CA SER A 235 11.09 -11.23 16.97
C SER A 235 12.13 -10.14 16.70
N ILE A 236 12.08 -9.56 15.52
CA ILE A 236 12.91 -8.44 15.11
C ILE A 236 12.04 -7.24 14.79
N VAL A 237 12.53 -6.06 15.11
CA VAL A 237 11.94 -4.80 14.63
C VAL A 237 12.63 -4.48 13.31
N GLU A 238 12.00 -4.80 12.20
CA GLU A 238 12.52 -4.51 10.87
C GLU A 238 12.36 -3.03 10.53
N GLN A 239 11.23 -2.43 10.93
CA GLN A 239 10.94 -1.01 10.75
C GLN A 239 10.35 -0.43 12.03
N ALA A 240 10.92 0.69 12.48
CA ALA A 240 10.52 1.39 13.71
C ALA A 240 10.19 2.87 13.47
N ASN A 241 9.94 3.28 12.22
CA ASN A 241 9.86 4.69 11.82
C ASN A 241 8.83 5.48 12.66
N PHE A 242 7.67 4.87 12.96
CA PHE A 242 6.67 5.52 13.80
C PHE A 242 7.15 5.72 15.24
N GLN A 243 7.82 4.73 15.84
CA GLN A 243 8.36 4.85 17.18
C GLN A 243 9.52 5.86 17.20
N GLU A 244 10.39 5.85 16.21
CA GLU A 244 11.46 6.84 16.06
C GLU A 244 10.87 8.26 15.98
N TRP A 245 9.82 8.47 15.19
CA TRP A 245 9.07 9.73 15.13
C TRP A 245 8.46 10.10 16.48
N GLN A 246 7.75 9.18 17.15
CA GLN A 246 7.15 9.40 18.48
C GLN A 246 8.17 9.84 19.54
N HIS A 247 9.43 9.43 19.39
CA HIS A 247 10.52 9.77 20.31
C HIS A 247 11.40 10.94 19.83
N SER A 248 11.05 11.56 18.70
CA SER A 248 11.78 12.70 18.13
C SER A 248 11.15 14.05 18.51
N ASP A 249 11.90 15.13 18.22
CA ASP A 249 11.41 16.50 18.30
C ASP A 249 10.23 16.77 17.34
N TYR A 250 10.01 15.94 16.31
CA TYR A 250 8.84 16.09 15.43
C TYR A 250 7.53 15.81 16.16
N SER A 251 7.51 14.82 17.07
CA SER A 251 6.30 14.51 17.81
C SER A 251 6.16 15.38 19.06
N LYS A 252 7.30 15.76 19.68
CA LYS A 252 7.33 16.33 21.04
C LYS A 252 7.82 17.78 21.15
N GLY A 253 8.37 18.35 20.08
CA GLY A 253 8.95 19.69 20.07
C GLY A 253 7.91 20.81 20.08
N ASP A 254 8.40 22.06 20.02
CA ASP A 254 7.56 23.27 20.12
C ASP A 254 6.57 23.45 18.95
N ALA A 255 6.84 22.79 17.82
CA ALA A 255 6.01 22.83 16.62
C ALA A 255 5.82 21.40 16.07
N PRO A 256 5.01 20.55 16.74
CA PRO A 256 4.90 19.15 16.39
C PRO A 256 4.36 18.96 14.97
N GLN A 257 4.94 18.01 14.25
CA GLN A 257 4.65 17.67 12.86
C GLN A 257 4.17 16.23 12.78
N SER A 258 3.02 16.01 12.14
CA SER A 258 2.56 14.65 11.82
C SER A 258 3.29 14.11 10.59
N CYS A 259 3.18 12.80 10.35
CA CYS A 259 3.68 12.22 9.10
C CYS A 259 3.07 12.94 7.89
N GLN A 260 1.77 13.23 7.93
CA GLN A 260 1.05 13.90 6.85
C GLN A 260 1.54 15.33 6.63
N SER A 261 1.92 16.09 7.66
CA SER A 261 2.35 17.48 7.48
C SER A 261 3.63 17.59 6.65
N CYS A 262 4.54 16.62 6.79
CA CYS A 262 5.75 16.50 5.99
C CYS A 262 5.50 15.83 4.62
N HIS A 263 4.85 14.66 4.61
CA HIS A 263 4.80 13.77 3.46
C HIS A 263 3.61 14.02 2.52
N MET A 264 2.59 14.74 3.00
CA MET A 264 1.39 15.11 2.26
C MET A 264 1.11 16.62 2.38
N PRO A 265 2.03 17.50 1.93
CA PRO A 265 1.94 18.92 2.23
C PRO A 265 0.60 19.52 1.78
N GLU A 266 0.07 20.41 2.63
CA GLU A 266 -1.20 21.07 2.39
C GLU A 266 -1.16 21.92 1.10
N VAL A 267 -2.24 21.85 0.34
CA VAL A 267 -2.51 22.73 -0.81
C VAL A 267 -2.91 24.09 -0.27
N ARG A 268 -2.18 25.13 -0.69
CA ARG A 268 -2.49 26.50 -0.28
C ARG A 268 -3.72 27.01 -1.00
N GLY A 269 -4.69 27.48 -0.23
CA GLY A 269 -5.90 28.11 -0.72
C GLY A 269 -7.02 27.13 -1.05
N ALA A 270 -8.25 27.64 -0.94
CA ALA A 270 -9.44 26.85 -1.09
C ALA A 270 -9.48 26.15 -2.47
N THR A 271 -9.53 24.82 -2.42
CA THR A 271 -9.44 23.94 -3.59
C THR A 271 -10.54 22.89 -3.52
N ARG A 272 -11.05 22.44 -4.67
CA ARG A 272 -12.02 21.35 -4.71
C ARG A 272 -11.36 20.01 -4.44
N VAL A 273 -12.03 19.15 -3.70
CA VAL A 273 -11.59 17.76 -3.46
C VAL A 273 -12.10 16.82 -4.56
N ALA A 274 -13.12 17.22 -5.32
CA ALA A 274 -13.66 16.49 -6.46
C ALA A 274 -13.97 17.44 -7.61
N SER A 275 -13.74 17.01 -8.85
CA SER A 275 -14.02 17.77 -10.07
C SER A 275 -15.52 17.91 -10.33
N VAL A 276 -16.30 16.91 -9.95
CA VAL A 276 -17.76 16.89 -10.09
C VAL A 276 -18.41 17.42 -8.83
N LEU A 277 -19.04 18.60 -8.96
CA LEU A 277 -19.79 19.26 -7.90
C LEU A 277 -19.01 19.50 -6.59
N GLY A 278 -17.68 19.41 -6.55
CA GLY A 278 -16.91 19.58 -5.33
C GLY A 278 -16.96 21.01 -4.76
N ASP A 279 -17.11 21.13 -3.43
CA ASP A 279 -16.93 22.41 -2.75
C ASP A 279 -15.46 22.80 -2.70
N PHE A 280 -15.18 24.11 -2.72
CA PHE A 280 -13.87 24.64 -2.38
C PHE A 280 -13.65 24.56 -0.87
N ARG A 281 -12.50 24.01 -0.46
CA ARG A 281 -12.13 23.82 0.94
C ARG A 281 -10.65 24.07 1.13
N ASP A 282 -10.28 24.67 2.25
CA ASP A 282 -8.91 24.67 2.75
C ASP A 282 -8.59 23.31 3.39
N GLY A 283 -7.31 23.01 3.64
CA GLY A 283 -6.91 21.76 4.28
C GLY A 283 -6.80 20.54 3.35
N LEU A 284 -6.88 20.71 2.02
CA LEU A 284 -6.59 19.60 1.09
C LEU A 284 -5.11 19.24 1.18
N HIS A 285 -4.79 17.97 1.44
CA HIS A 285 -3.42 17.48 1.49
C HIS A 285 -3.04 16.76 0.19
N ARG A 286 -1.82 17.01 -0.29
CA ARG A 286 -1.32 16.37 -1.52
C ARG A 286 -1.05 14.90 -1.31
N HIS A 287 -1.53 14.07 -2.23
CA HIS A 287 -1.26 12.64 -2.22
C HIS A 287 0.07 12.32 -2.91
N LEU A 288 1.13 13.02 -2.51
CA LEU A 288 2.46 12.92 -3.13
C LEU A 288 3.40 11.98 -2.38
N PHE A 289 3.17 11.78 -1.07
CA PHE A 289 3.86 10.81 -0.21
C PHE A 289 5.37 10.81 -0.42
N VAL A 290 5.96 12.00 -0.44
CA VAL A 290 7.39 12.19 -0.70
C VAL A 290 8.21 11.47 0.38
N GLY A 291 9.27 10.75 0.02
CA GLY A 291 10.05 9.94 0.96
C GLY A 291 11.56 10.08 0.77
N GLY A 292 12.34 9.08 1.18
CA GLY A 292 13.80 9.16 1.17
C GLY A 292 14.51 8.86 -0.17
N ASN A 293 13.80 8.37 -1.20
CA ASN A 293 14.46 7.69 -2.34
C ASN A 293 13.95 8.13 -3.73
N ALA A 294 14.42 9.28 -4.21
CA ALA A 294 14.15 9.73 -5.58
C ALA A 294 14.75 8.82 -6.66
N PHE A 295 15.76 8.01 -6.33
CA PHE A 295 16.38 7.08 -7.27
C PHE A 295 15.41 5.97 -7.67
N VAL A 296 14.72 5.35 -6.70
CA VAL A 296 13.72 4.31 -6.98
C VAL A 296 12.56 4.87 -7.79
N VAL A 297 12.08 6.08 -7.48
CA VAL A 297 11.03 6.76 -8.29
C VAL A 297 11.47 6.92 -9.75
N ARG A 298 12.73 7.30 -10.01
CA ARG A 298 13.27 7.40 -11.37
C ARG A 298 13.50 6.05 -12.05
N MET A 299 13.84 5.01 -11.27
CA MET A 299 13.96 3.65 -11.77
C MET A 299 12.58 3.14 -12.23
N LEU A 300 11.53 3.34 -11.41
CA LEU A 300 10.14 3.06 -11.78
C LEU A 300 9.75 3.79 -13.06
N ASN A 301 10.12 5.07 -13.21
CA ASN A 301 9.88 5.83 -14.44
C ASN A 301 10.54 5.19 -15.67
N ARG A 302 11.84 4.90 -15.55
CA ARG A 302 12.65 4.32 -16.63
C ARG A 302 12.08 2.99 -17.12
N TYR A 303 11.62 2.14 -16.21
CA TYR A 303 11.09 0.81 -16.50
C TYR A 303 9.56 0.70 -16.38
N ARG A 304 8.83 1.83 -16.44
CA ARG A 304 7.38 1.87 -16.13
C ARG A 304 6.55 0.87 -16.93
N ALA A 305 6.89 0.64 -18.19
CA ALA A 305 6.18 -0.30 -19.06
C ALA A 305 6.45 -1.75 -18.65
N ASP A 306 7.71 -2.08 -18.36
CA ASP A 306 8.11 -3.42 -17.91
C ASP A 306 7.54 -3.75 -16.52
N LEU A 307 7.40 -2.74 -15.67
CA LEU A 307 6.85 -2.87 -14.31
C LEU A 307 5.31 -2.70 -14.27
N GLY A 308 4.68 -2.29 -15.37
CA GLY A 308 3.22 -2.13 -15.45
C GLY A 308 2.68 -0.93 -14.67
N SER A 309 3.47 0.14 -14.48
CA SER A 309 3.02 1.35 -13.79
C SER A 309 2.08 2.18 -14.67
N THR A 310 1.05 2.77 -14.05
CA THR A 310 -0.01 3.57 -14.71
C THR A 310 0.29 5.06 -14.73
N ALA A 311 1.37 5.50 -14.07
CA ALA A 311 1.80 6.90 -14.07
C ALA A 311 2.51 7.31 -15.35
N GLN A 312 2.34 8.57 -15.72
CA GLN A 312 3.08 9.20 -16.81
C GLN A 312 4.51 9.52 -16.37
N SER A 313 5.41 9.60 -17.35
CA SER A 313 6.80 9.97 -17.08
C SER A 313 6.94 11.35 -16.44
N SER A 314 6.09 12.31 -16.82
CA SER A 314 6.08 13.66 -16.24
C SER A 314 5.73 13.66 -14.75
N GLU A 315 4.82 12.78 -14.33
CA GLU A 315 4.37 12.66 -12.93
C GLU A 315 5.43 12.00 -12.06
N PHE A 316 6.11 10.96 -12.58
CA PHE A 316 7.27 10.40 -11.90
C PHE A 316 8.40 11.42 -11.74
N GLU A 317 8.70 12.20 -12.79
CA GLU A 317 9.71 13.26 -12.66
C GLU A 317 9.28 14.37 -11.69
N ALA A 318 8.00 14.71 -11.63
CA ALA A 318 7.46 15.64 -10.65
C ALA A 318 7.63 15.10 -9.21
N THR A 319 7.31 13.82 -9.00
CA THR A 319 7.48 13.12 -7.71
C THR A 319 8.95 13.07 -7.31
N ALA A 320 9.85 12.65 -8.20
CA ALA A 320 11.29 12.59 -7.92
C ALA A 320 11.88 13.97 -7.60
N LYS A 321 11.45 15.03 -8.31
CA LYS A 321 11.85 16.41 -8.00
C LYS A 321 11.31 16.87 -6.64
N ALA A 322 10.08 16.53 -6.30
CA ALA A 322 9.51 16.86 -5.00
C ALA A 322 10.24 16.14 -3.86
N THR A 323 10.57 14.85 -4.04
CA THR A 323 11.42 14.11 -3.11
C THR A 323 12.79 14.77 -2.94
N ILE A 324 13.46 15.16 -4.04
CA ILE A 324 14.76 15.85 -3.95
C ILE A 324 14.63 17.19 -3.21
N ARG A 325 13.61 17.98 -3.52
CA ARG A 325 13.35 19.25 -2.82
C ARG A 325 13.15 19.02 -1.33
N GLN A 326 12.32 18.05 -0.93
CA GLN A 326 12.15 17.69 0.47
C GLN A 326 13.49 17.33 1.11
N LEU A 327 14.30 16.47 0.51
CA LEU A 327 15.60 16.07 1.05
C LEU A 327 16.60 17.24 1.19
N GLN A 328 16.50 18.24 0.31
CA GLN A 328 17.34 19.44 0.33
C GLN A 328 16.84 20.50 1.32
N GLU A 329 15.53 20.74 1.34
CA GLU A 329 14.88 21.81 2.12
C GLU A 329 14.58 21.36 3.56
N ALA A 330 14.24 20.09 3.78
CA ALA A 330 14.11 19.52 5.13
C ALA A 330 15.47 19.32 5.82
N ARG A 331 16.60 19.45 5.11
CA ARG A 331 17.90 19.66 5.76
C ARG A 331 18.04 21.06 6.34
N ALA A 332 17.36 22.07 5.78
CA ALA A 332 17.33 23.43 6.31
C ALA A 332 16.25 23.62 7.40
N ALA A 333 15.13 22.90 7.29
CA ALA A 333 14.12 22.74 8.32
C ALA A 333 14.12 21.29 8.82
N ARG A 334 15.09 20.96 9.68
CA ARG A 334 15.29 19.69 10.43
C ARG A 334 14.26 18.60 10.07
N GLY A 335 14.64 17.65 9.21
CA GLY A 335 14.32 16.20 9.17
C GLY A 335 12.90 15.65 8.95
N CYS A 336 12.16 16.17 7.97
CA CYS A 336 11.18 15.35 7.25
C CYS A 336 11.92 14.41 6.25
N THR A 337 12.50 13.27 6.67
CA THR A 337 13.13 12.28 5.77
C THR A 337 12.68 10.87 6.05
#